data_AF-A0A0Q7FI45-F1
#
_entry.id   AF-A0A0Q7FI45-F1
#
_cell.length_a   1.000
_cell.length_b   1.000
_cell.length_c   1.000
_cell.angle_alpha   90.00
_cell.angle_beta   90.00
_cell.angle_gamma   90.00
#
_symmetry.space_group_name_H-M   'P 1'
#
loop_
_entity.id
_entity.type
_entity.pdbx_description
1 polymer ?
#
loop_
_entity_poly.entity_id
_entity_poly.type
_entity_poly.pdbx_seq_one_letter_code
_entity_poly.pdbx_strand_id
1 'polypeptide(L)'
;MDVRPVPRLFAVSSEPQVLGSCPQVITLRFLASAHHPPPSRLPKLSLVGGPLADAPYQAVFLNFEDMLGRGLPPVFDIYLGVPPCTLPSDGNHAGALPCSTLHAALDITEVFTRLRTKPEWDQKHLQVLLHPRHAMRAGAALSIGRVSLYTGQRG
;
A
#
# COMPACT_ATOMS: atom_id res chain seq x y z
N MET A 1 29.64 10.96 -6.88
CA MET A 1 28.91 10.99 -5.60
C MET A 1 27.58 10.33 -5.84
N ASP A 2 27.38 9.15 -5.27
CA ASP A 2 26.18 8.32 -5.47
C ASP A 2 25.07 8.86 -4.56
N VAL A 3 24.18 9.68 -5.12
CA VAL A 3 23.04 10.24 -4.39
C VAL A 3 22.03 9.12 -4.24
N ARG A 4 22.10 8.37 -3.13
CA ARG A 4 21.08 7.36 -2.83
C ARG A 4 19.72 8.04 -2.77
N PRO A 5 18.75 7.62 -3.59
CA PRO A 5 17.42 8.19 -3.56
C PRO A 5 16.77 7.90 -2.21
N VAL A 6 16.37 8.96 -1.50
CA VAL A 6 15.74 8.86 -0.17
C VAL A 6 14.28 8.44 -0.35
N PRO A 7 13.81 7.37 0.33
CA PRO A 7 12.40 6.99 0.32
C PRO A 7 11.51 8.15 0.76
N ARG A 8 10.44 8.43 0.01
CA ARG A 8 9.52 9.54 0.31
C ARG A 8 8.22 9.00 0.88
N LEU A 9 7.86 9.45 2.08
CA LEU A 9 6.56 9.16 2.68
C LEU A 9 5.44 9.79 1.84
N PHE A 10 4.43 8.99 1.52
CA PHE A 10 3.38 9.34 0.56
C PHE A 10 1.98 9.28 1.19
N ALA A 11 1.76 8.34 2.11
CA ALA A 11 0.54 8.25 2.91
C ALA A 11 0.82 7.60 4.26
N VAL A 12 -0.06 7.82 5.24
CA VAL A 12 0.07 7.23 6.58
C VAL A 12 -1.31 7.00 7.21
N SER A 13 -1.41 5.98 8.06
CA SER A 13 -2.56 5.73 8.92
C SER A 13 -2.63 6.78 10.04
N SER A 14 -3.84 7.18 10.41
CA SER A 14 -4.05 8.18 11.47
C SER A 14 -3.74 7.65 12.88
N GLU A 15 -4.00 6.37 13.12
CA GLU A 15 -3.98 5.76 14.45
C GLU A 15 -3.45 4.31 14.40
N PRO A 16 -2.87 3.81 15.52
CA PRO A 16 -2.57 2.39 15.70
C PRO A 16 -3.80 1.50 15.52
N GLN A 17 -3.56 0.26 15.11
CA GLN A 17 -4.61 -0.70 14.78
C GLN A 17 -4.42 -1.99 15.57
N VAL A 18 -5.52 -2.57 16.06
CA VAL A 18 -5.52 -3.90 16.68
C VAL A 18 -6.43 -4.80 15.85
N LEU A 19 -5.82 -5.76 15.16
CA LEU A 19 -6.51 -6.70 14.31
C LEU A 19 -6.98 -7.92 15.13
N GLY A 20 -8.24 -8.27 14.92
CA GLY A 20 -8.88 -9.47 15.45
C GLY A 20 -9.28 -10.44 14.34
N SER A 21 -10.23 -11.33 14.66
CA SER A 21 -10.68 -12.40 13.76
C SER A 21 -11.47 -11.93 12.53
N CYS A 22 -11.86 -10.66 12.47
CA CYS A 22 -12.66 -10.10 11.38
C CYS A 22 -11.78 -9.30 10.41
N PRO A 23 -12.12 -9.27 9.11
CA PRO A 23 -11.46 -8.38 8.17
C PRO A 23 -11.56 -6.91 8.63
N GLN A 24 -10.46 -6.17 8.49
CA GLN A 24 -10.39 -4.78 8.93
C GLN A 24 -9.83 -3.88 7.84
N VAL A 25 -10.46 -2.72 7.67
CA VAL A 25 -10.01 -1.70 6.71
C VAL A 25 -9.23 -0.62 7.46
N ILE A 26 -8.02 -0.35 7.00
CA ILE A 26 -7.18 0.77 7.42
C ILE A 26 -7.21 1.81 6.31
N THR A 27 -7.53 3.06 6.66
CA THR A 27 -7.50 4.18 5.72
C THR A 27 -6.17 4.92 5.85
N LEU A 28 -5.41 4.97 4.76
CA LEU A 28 -4.21 5.79 4.66
C LEU A 28 -4.55 7.10 3.98
N ARG A 29 -4.14 8.21 4.56
CA ARG A 29 -4.34 9.54 3.97
C ARG A 29 -3.13 9.95 3.16
N PHE A 30 -3.32 10.32 1.90
CA PHE A 30 -2.25 10.86 1.08
C PHE A 30 -1.82 12.23 1.61
N LEU A 31 -0.50 12.44 1.67
CA LEU A 31 0.07 13.72 2.09
C LEU A 31 -0.12 14.77 0.98
N ALA A 32 -0.19 16.05 1.33
CA ALA A 32 -0.32 17.12 0.32
C ALA A 32 0.83 17.08 -0.71
N SER A 33 2.05 16.79 -0.25
CA SER A 33 3.25 16.61 -1.08
C SER A 33 3.24 15.37 -1.98
N ALA A 34 2.27 14.48 -1.80
CA ALA A 34 2.07 13.27 -2.61
C ALA A 34 1.31 13.52 -3.92
N HIS A 35 0.70 14.70 -4.07
CA HIS A 35 -0.01 15.10 -5.29
C HIS A 35 0.98 15.47 -6.40
N HIS A 36 1.73 14.49 -6.92
CA HIS A 36 2.20 14.63 -8.29
C HIS A 36 0.97 14.55 -9.20
N PRO A 37 0.78 15.48 -10.16
CA PRO A 37 -0.30 15.35 -11.12
C PRO A 37 -0.23 13.96 -11.75
N PRO A 38 -1.36 13.31 -12.06
CA PRO A 38 -1.33 12.11 -12.91
C PRO A 38 -0.47 12.45 -14.12
N PRO A 39 0.42 11.58 -14.62
CA PRO A 39 0.99 11.80 -15.93
C PRO A 39 -0.22 11.94 -16.85
N SER A 40 -0.46 13.14 -17.36
CA SER A 40 -1.52 13.41 -18.30
C SER A 40 -1.34 12.40 -19.42
N ARG A 41 -2.17 11.35 -19.40
CA ARG A 41 -2.30 10.45 -20.54
C ARG A 41 -2.92 11.30 -21.62
N LEU A 42 -2.05 11.91 -22.40
CA LEU A 42 -2.16 12.26 -23.81
C LEU A 42 -0.84 12.99 -24.14
N PRO A 43 0.19 12.31 -24.68
CA PRO A 43 1.07 13.02 -25.57
C PRO A 43 0.19 13.52 -26.72
N LYS A 44 0.03 14.84 -26.84
CA LYS A 44 -0.25 15.41 -28.16
C LYS A 44 0.81 14.82 -29.08
N LEU A 45 0.37 14.06 -30.08
CA LEU A 45 1.19 13.64 -31.19
C LEU A 45 1.92 14.87 -31.73
N SER A 46 3.20 14.97 -31.40
CA SER A 46 4.16 15.82 -32.07
C SER A 46 5.36 14.92 -32.29
N LEU A 47 5.36 14.35 -33.49
CA LEU A 47 6.48 13.70 -34.12
C LEU A 47 7.67 14.67 -34.07
N VAL A 48 8.74 14.32 -33.37
CA VAL A 48 10.17 14.55 -33.70
C VAL A 48 10.99 14.01 -32.53
N GLY A 49 11.97 13.16 -32.87
CA GLY A 49 12.74 12.35 -31.95
C GLY A 49 13.48 13.12 -30.86
N GLY A 50 13.37 12.59 -29.65
CA GLY A 50 14.27 12.77 -28.53
C GLY A 50 14.06 11.57 -27.61
N PRO A 51 15.10 11.02 -26.96
CA PRO A 51 14.90 9.93 -26.00
C PRO A 51 13.98 10.46 -24.90
N LEU A 52 12.76 9.94 -24.86
CA LEU A 52 11.93 10.02 -23.67
C LEU A 52 12.75 9.36 -22.57
N ALA A 53 13.41 10.18 -21.76
CA ALA A 53 14.04 9.71 -20.54
C ALA A 53 12.94 9.02 -19.75
N ASP A 54 13.03 7.69 -19.67
CA ASP A 54 12.22 6.85 -18.78
C ASP A 54 12.35 7.47 -17.40
N ALA A 55 11.33 8.20 -16.97
CA ALA A 55 11.25 8.62 -15.58
C ALA A 55 11.21 7.31 -14.79
N PRO A 56 12.22 7.02 -13.95
CA PRO A 56 12.37 5.69 -13.40
C PRO A 56 11.12 5.35 -12.59
N TYR A 57 10.52 4.19 -12.89
CA TYR A 57 9.34 3.69 -12.19
C TYR A 57 9.58 3.80 -10.68
N GLN A 58 8.85 4.70 -10.03
CA GLN A 58 8.93 4.82 -8.58
C GLN A 58 8.25 3.59 -7.98
N ALA A 59 9.04 2.73 -7.36
CA ALA A 59 8.53 1.61 -6.59
C ALA A 59 7.70 2.16 -5.43
N VAL A 60 6.59 1.50 -5.13
CA VAL A 60 5.67 1.89 -4.04
C VAL A 60 5.66 0.76 -3.03
N PHE A 61 5.98 1.08 -1.79
CA PHE A 61 6.04 0.13 -0.69
C PHE A 61 4.97 0.45 0.35
N LEU A 62 4.26 -0.58 0.80
CA LEU A 62 3.37 -0.54 1.94
C LEU A 62 4.09 -1.09 3.17
N ASN A 63 4.35 -0.22 4.13
CA ASN A 63 5.09 -0.54 5.34
C ASN A 63 4.16 -0.70 6.53
N PHE A 64 4.46 -1.70 7.35
CA PHE A 64 3.82 -1.98 8.62
C PHE A 64 4.90 -1.91 9.70
N GLU A 65 4.66 -1.08 10.71
CA GLU A 65 5.65 -0.76 11.74
C GLU A 65 5.06 -0.99 13.13
N ASP A 66 5.94 -1.31 14.08
CA ASP A 66 5.60 -1.58 15.48
C ASP A 66 4.56 -2.69 15.61
N MET A 67 4.79 -3.78 14.87
CA MET A 67 3.90 -4.94 14.85
C MET A 67 4.15 -5.84 16.05
N LEU A 68 3.09 -6.15 16.80
CA LEU A 68 3.14 -7.00 17.98
C LEU A 68 2.04 -8.07 17.92
N GLY A 69 2.45 -9.32 17.74
CA GLY A 69 1.57 -10.47 17.76
C GLY A 69 1.37 -11.01 19.18
N ARG A 70 0.13 -11.30 19.55
CA ARG A 70 -0.27 -12.04 20.77
C ARG A 70 -1.01 -13.31 20.38
N GLY A 71 -0.76 -14.41 21.09
CA GLY A 71 -1.56 -15.64 20.98
C GLY A 71 -1.50 -16.35 19.62
N LEU A 72 -0.43 -16.15 18.85
CA LEU A 72 -0.24 -16.67 17.49
C LEU A 72 -1.31 -16.15 16.51
N PRO A 73 -1.24 -14.86 16.10
CA PRO A 73 -2.13 -14.35 15.07
C PRO A 73 -1.86 -15.06 13.73
N PRO A 74 -2.85 -15.19 12.84
CA PRO A 74 -2.68 -15.76 11.52
C PRO A 74 -1.87 -14.81 10.63
N VAL A 75 -1.54 -15.31 9.45
CA VAL A 75 -1.15 -14.46 8.32
C VAL A 75 -2.36 -13.69 7.83
N PHE A 76 -2.17 -12.41 7.51
CA PHE A 76 -3.20 -11.57 6.91
C PHE A 76 -2.91 -11.36 5.43
N ASP A 77 -3.89 -11.62 4.57
CA ASP A 77 -3.84 -11.17 3.17
C ASP A 77 -4.19 -9.69 3.11
N ILE A 78 -3.43 -8.96 2.30
CA ILE A 78 -3.52 -7.52 2.16
C ILE A 78 -4.14 -7.22 0.80
N TYR A 79 -5.19 -6.42 0.81
CA TYR A 79 -5.87 -5.96 -0.39
C TYR A 79 -5.97 -4.43 -0.42
N LEU A 80 -5.86 -3.85 -1.60
CA LEU A 80 -5.84 -2.39 -1.79
C LEU A 80 -7.06 -1.91 -2.58
N GLY A 81 -7.60 -0.75 -2.18
CA GLY A 81 -8.69 -0.09 -2.90
C GLY A 81 -9.93 -0.96 -3.03
N VAL A 82 -10.28 -1.67 -1.96
CA VAL A 82 -11.51 -2.48 -1.86
C VAL A 82 -12.59 -1.60 -1.23
N PRO A 83 -13.63 -1.20 -2.00
CA PRO A 83 -14.72 -0.42 -1.44
C PRO A 83 -15.38 -1.11 -0.23
N PRO A 84 -15.97 -0.33 0.70
CA PRO A 84 -16.74 -0.91 1.80
C PRO A 84 -17.80 -1.90 1.30
N CYS A 85 -17.98 -3.00 2.02
CA CYS A 85 -18.97 -4.04 1.72
C CYS A 85 -18.78 -4.80 0.39
N THR A 86 -17.60 -4.71 -0.24
CA THR A 86 -17.27 -5.51 -1.44
C THR A 86 -16.30 -6.63 -1.11
N LEU A 87 -16.44 -7.76 -1.80
CA LEU A 87 -15.49 -8.86 -1.69
C LEU A 87 -14.18 -8.47 -2.42
N PRO A 88 -13.01 -8.66 -1.79
CA PRO A 88 -11.75 -8.44 -2.47
C PRO A 88 -11.59 -9.38 -3.67
N SER A 89 -11.00 -8.88 -4.75
CA SER A 89 -10.62 -9.67 -5.93
C SER A 89 -9.10 -9.83 -6.02
N ASP A 90 -8.61 -10.77 -6.82
CA ASP A 90 -7.17 -10.98 -7.06
C ASP A 90 -6.49 -9.70 -7.60
N GLY A 91 -7.22 -8.88 -8.34
CA GLY A 91 -6.74 -7.59 -8.84
C GLY A 91 -6.47 -6.55 -7.74
N ASN A 92 -6.94 -6.79 -6.51
CA ASN A 92 -6.70 -5.95 -5.34
C ASN A 92 -5.62 -6.53 -4.42
N HIS A 93 -5.24 -7.81 -4.58
CA HIS A 93 -4.32 -8.50 -3.69
C HIS A 93 -2.90 -7.94 -3.84
N ALA A 94 -2.32 -7.52 -2.71
CA ALA A 94 -1.02 -6.87 -2.62
C ALA A 94 0.04 -7.69 -1.88
N GLY A 95 -0.34 -8.87 -1.37
CA GLY A 95 0.57 -9.78 -0.69
C GLY A 95 0.06 -10.17 0.69
N ALA A 96 0.95 -10.75 1.48
CA ALA A 96 0.62 -11.31 2.78
C ALA A 96 1.53 -10.76 3.88
N LEU A 97 0.94 -10.45 5.02
CA LEU A 97 1.61 -9.90 6.18
C LEU A 97 1.90 -11.03 7.19
N PRO A 98 3.19 -11.36 7.43
CA PRO A 98 3.57 -12.32 8.46
C PRO A 98 3.42 -11.70 9.85
N CYS A 99 2.92 -12.49 10.80
CA CYS A 99 2.67 -12.08 12.19
C CYS A 99 3.91 -12.08 13.11
N SER A 100 5.06 -12.54 12.62
CA SER A 100 6.27 -12.82 13.42
C SER A 100 7.34 -11.72 13.36
N THR A 101 7.09 -10.62 12.65
CA THR A 101 8.07 -9.56 12.43
C THR A 101 7.63 -8.27 13.13
N LEU A 102 8.59 -7.47 13.62
CA LEU A 102 8.30 -6.13 14.17
C LEU A 102 7.96 -5.12 13.06
N HIS A 103 8.53 -5.36 11.86
CA HIS A 103 8.35 -4.54 10.68
C HIS A 103 8.21 -5.42 9.44
N ALA A 104 7.33 -5.01 8.52
CA ALA A 104 7.19 -5.63 7.20
C ALA A 104 6.98 -4.56 6.13
N ALA A 105 7.46 -4.83 4.93
CA ALA A 105 7.27 -4.00 3.76
C ALA A 105 6.82 -4.86 2.59
N LEU A 106 5.77 -4.44 1.89
CA LEU A 106 5.26 -5.08 0.68
C LEU A 106 5.51 -4.16 -0.51
N ASP A 107 6.11 -4.68 -1.58
CA ASP A 107 6.13 -4.00 -2.87
C ASP A 107 4.72 -4.08 -3.47
N ILE A 108 4.05 -2.94 -3.55
CA ILE A 108 2.68 -2.83 -4.06
C ILE A 108 2.63 -2.10 -5.41
N THR A 109 3.77 -1.88 -6.05
CA THR A 109 3.93 -1.01 -7.22
C THR A 109 2.92 -1.32 -8.32
N GLU A 110 2.78 -2.60 -8.67
CA GLU A 110 1.89 -3.04 -9.75
C GLU A 110 0.42 -2.83 -9.39
N VAL A 111 0.01 -3.23 -8.19
CA VAL A 111 -1.37 -3.10 -7.69
C VAL A 111 -1.75 -1.63 -7.59
N PHE A 112 -0.87 -0.81 -7.00
CA PHE A 112 -1.06 0.61 -6.84
C PHE A 112 -1.18 1.34 -8.19
N THR A 113 -0.30 1.02 -9.14
CA THR A 113 -0.34 1.59 -10.50
C THR A 113 -1.64 1.25 -11.21
N ARG A 114 -2.10 0.00 -11.10
CA ARG A 114 -3.39 -0.44 -11.66
C ARG A 114 -4.56 0.31 -11.02
N LEU A 115 -4.62 0.41 -9.70
CA LEU A 115 -5.70 1.12 -9.00
C LEU A 115 -5.82 2.59 -9.41
N ARG A 116 -4.70 3.28 -9.60
CA ARG A 116 -4.67 4.68 -10.05
C ARG A 116 -5.27 4.91 -11.45
N THR A 117 -5.41 3.86 -12.26
CA THR A 117 -6.03 3.96 -13.59
C THR A 117 -7.55 3.80 -13.55
N LYS A 118 -8.12 3.41 -12.40
CA LYS A 118 -9.55 3.16 -12.26
C LYS A 118 -10.32 4.48 -12.03
N PRO A 119 -11.55 4.61 -12.56
CA PRO A 119 -12.37 5.80 -12.37
C PRO A 119 -12.79 6.03 -10.91
N GLU A 120 -12.91 4.96 -10.12
CA GLU A 120 -13.24 5.00 -8.70
C GLU A 120 -12.05 5.33 -7.77
N TRP A 121 -10.89 5.69 -8.33
CA TRP A 121 -9.70 6.03 -7.54
C TRP A 121 -9.93 7.26 -6.64
N ASP A 122 -9.83 7.06 -5.32
CA ASP A 122 -9.79 8.16 -4.36
C ASP A 122 -8.39 8.79 -4.33
N GLN A 123 -8.30 10.05 -4.75
CA GLN A 123 -7.04 10.80 -4.76
C GLN A 123 -6.57 11.25 -3.37
N LYS A 124 -7.41 11.12 -2.34
CA LYS A 124 -7.13 11.58 -0.98
C LYS A 124 -6.81 10.44 -0.01
N HIS A 125 -7.32 9.24 -0.29
CA HIS A 125 -7.15 8.09 0.59
C HIS A 125 -6.86 6.80 -0.16
N LEU A 126 -6.09 5.92 0.48
CA LEU A 126 -5.99 4.52 0.11
C LEU A 126 -6.61 3.66 1.20
N GLN A 127 -7.58 2.83 0.82
CA GLN A 127 -8.11 1.79 1.71
C GLN A 127 -7.25 0.54 1.59
N VAL A 128 -6.82 0.03 2.74
CA VAL A 128 -6.06 -1.22 2.89
C VAL A 128 -6.92 -2.18 3.70
N LEU A 129 -7.37 -3.26 3.07
CA LEU A 129 -8.11 -4.33 3.73
C LEU A 129 -7.14 -5.42 4.18
N LEU A 130 -7.21 -5.77 5.46
CA LEU A 130 -6.46 -6.86 6.07
C LEU A 130 -7.44 -8.00 6.36
N HIS A 131 -7.24 -9.13 5.69
CA HIS A 131 -8.10 -10.29 5.79
C HIS A 131 -7.34 -11.46 6.43
N PRO A 132 -7.77 -12.00 7.59
CA PRO A 132 -7.09 -13.13 8.20
C PRO A 132 -7.27 -14.40 7.36
N ARG A 133 -6.18 -15.06 6.92
CA ARG A 133 -6.25 -16.30 6.13
C ARG A 133 -6.99 -17.44 6.83
N HIS A 134 -6.89 -17.47 8.14
CA HIS A 134 -7.50 -18.47 9.00
C HIS A 134 -8.15 -17.79 10.19
N ALA A 135 -9.15 -18.46 10.77
CA ALA A 135 -9.76 -18.00 11.99
C ALA A 135 -8.71 -17.82 13.10
N MET A 136 -8.76 -16.68 13.77
CA MET A 136 -7.91 -16.40 14.92
C MET A 136 -8.32 -17.25 16.12
N ARG A 137 -7.33 -17.75 16.85
CA ARG A 137 -7.57 -18.38 18.16
C ARG A 137 -8.09 -17.35 19.16
N ALA A 138 -8.86 -17.81 20.14
CA ALA A 138 -9.36 -16.96 21.21
C ALA A 138 -8.19 -16.23 21.92
N GLY A 139 -8.29 -14.91 22.06
CA GLY A 139 -7.27 -14.07 22.70
C GLY A 139 -6.07 -13.70 21.81
N ALA A 140 -5.96 -14.26 20.60
CA ALA A 140 -4.97 -13.81 19.62
C ALA A 140 -5.27 -12.37 19.17
N ALA A 141 -4.22 -11.61 18.86
CA ALA A 141 -4.32 -10.24 18.34
C ALA A 141 -3.05 -9.86 17.60
N LEU A 142 -3.16 -9.09 16.52
CA LEU A 142 -2.01 -8.41 15.93
C LEU A 142 -2.19 -6.90 16.12
N SER A 143 -1.31 -6.27 16.88
CA SER A 143 -1.25 -4.81 16.99
C SER A 143 -0.28 -4.26 15.96
N ILE A 144 -0.61 -3.14 15.33
CA ILE A 144 0.20 -2.44 14.35
C ILE A 144 0.24 -0.97 14.77
N GLY A 145 1.42 -0.43 15.07
CA GLY A 145 1.54 0.97 15.48
C GLY A 145 1.31 1.94 14.34
N ARG A 146 1.85 1.65 13.15
CA ARG A 146 1.71 2.50 11.96
C ARG A 146 1.69 1.70 10.67
N VAL A 147 0.84 2.14 9.74
CA VAL A 147 0.86 1.71 8.33
C VAL A 147 1.16 2.93 7.47
N SER A 148 2.10 2.79 6.54
CA SER A 148 2.59 3.91 5.74
C SER A 148 2.91 3.49 4.30
N LEU A 149 2.80 4.44 3.37
CA LEU A 149 3.22 4.28 1.97
C LEU A 149 4.50 5.07 1.73
N TYR A 150 5.48 4.42 1.13
CA TYR A 150 6.69 5.08 0.67
C TYR A 150 6.86 4.90 -0.84
N THR A 151 7.43 5.90 -1.50
CA THR A 151 7.97 5.75 -2.86
C THR A 151 9.48 5.73 -2.85
N GLY A 152 10.07 4.91 -3.71
CA GLY A 152 11.52 4.74 -3.85
C GLY A 152 11.93 4.37 -5.27
N GLN A 153 13.21 4.05 -5.47
CA GLN A 153 13.69 3.47 -6.72
C GLN A 153 13.79 1.95 -6.53
N ARG A 154 13.41 1.18 -7.54
CA ARG A 154 13.62 -0.27 -7.55
C ARG A 154 15.12 -0.49 -7.82
N GLY A 155 15.84 -0.98 -6.82
CA GLY A 155 17.28 -1.26 -6.90
C GLY A 155 17.59 -2.44 -7.81
#